data_AF-A0A9D7TRV1-F1
#
_entry.id   AF-A0A9D7TRV1-F1
#
_cell.length_a   1.000
_cell.length_b   1.000
_cell.length_c   1.000
_cell.angle_alpha   90.00
_cell.angle_beta   90.00
_cell.angle_gamma   90.00
#
_symmetry.space_group_name_H-M   'P 1'
#
loop_
_entity.id
_entity.type
_entity.pdbx_description
1 polymer ?
#
loop_
_entity_poly.entity_id
_entity_poly.type
_entity_poly.pdbx_seq_one_letter_code
_entity_poly.pdbx_strand_id
1 'polypeptide(L)'
;MVSQKKNTYTLNTRTTEKKKRCAWRKVTYKDEKGRVYEFITNNFEIKREEVAYIYKLRWNIELLFKKLKQNFQLHFFYSETENG
;
A
#
# COMPACT_ATOMS: atom_id res chain seq x y z
N MET A 1 25.86 -8.34 12.98
CA MET A 1 26.13 -7.61 11.73
C MET A 1 24.92 -7.74 10.81
N VAL A 2 24.18 -6.66 10.53
CA VAL A 2 23.71 -6.26 9.19
C VAL A 2 23.33 -4.79 9.29
N SER A 3 24.20 -3.93 8.77
CA SER A 3 24.01 -2.49 8.69
C SER A 3 22.80 -2.16 7.81
N GLN A 4 21.75 -1.57 8.40
CA GLN A 4 20.61 -1.03 7.67
C GLN A 4 20.99 0.38 7.20
N LYS A 5 21.50 0.51 5.97
CA LYS A 5 21.74 1.81 5.34
C LYS A 5 20.42 2.57 5.22
N LYS A 6 20.31 3.68 5.95
CA LYS A 6 19.19 4.64 5.89
C LYS A 6 19.25 5.42 4.58
N ASN A 7 18.59 4.93 3.53
CA ASN A 7 18.45 5.66 2.27
C ASN A 7 17.26 6.63 2.35
N THR A 8 17.52 7.89 2.68
CA THR A 8 16.57 9.02 2.59
C THR A 8 16.69 9.70 1.23
N TYR A 9 15.62 9.71 0.44
CA TYR A 9 15.51 10.48 -0.81
C TYR A 9 14.66 11.74 -0.57
N THR A 10 15.12 12.90 -1.05
CA THR A 10 14.39 14.18 -0.94
C THR A 10 13.53 14.44 -2.17
N LEU A 11 12.21 14.58 -1.98
CA LEU A 11 11.32 15.13 -3.00
C LEU A 11 11.16 16.64 -2.80
N ASN A 12 11.26 17.40 -3.89
CA ASN A 12 11.03 18.84 -3.89
C ASN A 12 9.55 19.11 -4.19
N THR A 13 8.81 19.55 -3.18
CA THR A 13 7.46 20.09 -3.35
C THR A 13 7.53 21.61 -3.51
N ARG A 14 6.72 22.18 -4.40
CA ARG A 14 6.67 23.62 -4.72
C ARG A 14 6.03 24.52 -3.65
N THR A 15 5.42 23.94 -2.62
CA THR A 15 4.66 24.72 -1.62
C THR A 15 5.53 25.06 -0.41
N THR A 16 5.64 26.35 -0.13
CA THR A 16 6.40 26.98 0.96
C THR A 16 5.79 26.70 2.34
N GLU A 17 5.81 25.46 2.82
CA GLU A 17 5.54 25.17 4.25
C GLU A 17 6.49 24.08 4.77
N LYS A 18 7.40 24.50 5.65
CA LYS A 18 8.32 23.71 6.51
C LYS A 18 8.60 22.27 6.06
N LYS A 19 9.76 22.07 5.43
CA LYS A 19 10.33 20.78 5.00
C LYS A 19 10.46 19.80 6.18
N LYS A 20 9.39 19.04 6.48
CA LYS A 20 9.39 18.00 7.52
C LYS A 20 10.16 16.79 7.01
N ARG A 21 11.24 16.42 7.70
CA ARG A 21 12.03 15.21 7.40
C ARG A 21 11.25 13.98 7.90
N CYS A 22 10.37 13.44 7.07
CA CYS A 22 9.79 12.13 7.34
C CYS A 22 10.79 11.05 6.91
N ALA A 23 11.32 10.29 7.87
CA ALA A 23 12.14 9.14 7.57
C ALA A 23 11.24 8.01 7.08
N TRP A 24 11.52 7.47 5.89
CA TRP A 24 10.81 6.31 5.35
C TRP A 24 11.75 5.12 5.29
N ARG A 25 11.22 3.92 5.51
CA ARG A 25 11.97 2.67 5.41
C ARG A 25 11.77 2.07 4.03
N LYS A 26 12.86 1.87 3.30
CA LYS A 26 12.86 1.03 2.10
C LYS A 26 13.08 -0.43 2.48
N VAL A 27 12.21 -1.31 2.02
CA VAL A 27 12.26 -2.75 2.25
C VAL A 27 12.42 -3.43 0.91
N THR A 28 13.50 -4.21 0.75
CA THR A 28 13.72 -5.04 -0.45
C THR A 28 13.40 -6.48 -0.10
N TYR A 29 12.57 -7.12 -0.92
CA TYR A 29 12.17 -8.52 -0.80
C TYR A 29 12.49 -9.23 -2.12
N LYS A 30 13.09 -10.42 -2.05
CA LYS A 30 13.35 -11.27 -3.21
C LYS A 30 12.50 -12.52 -3.10
N ASP A 31 11.71 -12.77 -4.14
CA ASP A 31 10.86 -13.96 -4.24
C ASP A 31 11.67 -15.19 -4.67
N GLU A 32 11.11 -16.38 -4.49
CA GLU A 32 11.74 -17.66 -4.85
C GLU A 32 12.06 -17.75 -6.35
N LYS A 33 11.25 -17.08 -7.17
CA LYS A 33 11.44 -16.94 -8.64
C LYS A 33 12.53 -15.94 -9.02
N GLY A 34 13.27 -15.41 -8.06
CA GLY A 34 14.35 -14.44 -8.26
C GLY A 34 13.89 -13.00 -8.50
N ARG A 35 12.59 -12.73 -8.44
CA ARG A 35 12.04 -11.38 -8.64
C ARG A 35 12.30 -10.51 -7.42
N VAL A 36 12.78 -9.29 -7.64
CA VAL A 36 13.07 -8.33 -6.57
C VAL A 36 11.95 -7.29 -6.51
N TYR A 37 11.42 -7.11 -5.32
CA TYR A 37 10.38 -6.14 -5.00
C TYR A 37 10.91 -5.12 -4.02
N GLU A 38 10.63 -3.85 -4.26
CA GLU A 38 10.98 -2.76 -3.36
C GLU A 38 9.69 -2.11 -2.83
N PHE A 39 9.59 -2.05 -1.51
CA PHE A 39 8.47 -1.48 -0.78
C PHE A 39 8.94 -0.30 0.05
N ILE A 40 8.05 0.68 0.24
CA ILE A 40 8.26 1.79 1.16
C ILE A 40 7.27 1.64 2.30
N THR A 41 7.76 1.62 3.53
CA THR A 41 6.92 1.54 4.73
C THR A 41 7.31 2.61 5.74
N ASN A 42 6.32 3.12 6.47
CA ASN A 42 6.54 3.97 7.63
C ASN A 42 6.78 3.14 8.90
N ASN A 43 6.54 1.82 8.86
CA ASN A 43 6.71 0.95 10.00
C ASN A 43 8.11 0.32 10.03
N PHE A 44 8.87 0.61 11.09
CA PHE A 44 10.24 0.16 11.29
C PHE A 44 10.37 -1.15 12.08
N GLU A 45 9.30 -1.59 12.74
CA GLU A 45 9.29 -2.75 13.63
C GLU A 45 9.00 -4.05 12.87
N ILE A 46 8.11 -3.98 11.87
CA ILE A 46 7.66 -5.14 11.08
C ILE A 46 8.81 -5.75 10.27
N LYS A 47 8.83 -7.07 10.09
CA LYS A 47 9.85 -7.75 9.28
C LYS A 47 9.66 -7.49 7.78
N ARG A 48 10.73 -7.67 6.99
CA ARG A 48 10.69 -7.45 5.54
C ARG A 48 9.71 -8.37 4.82
N GLU A 49 9.62 -9.61 5.28
CA GLU A 49 8.71 -10.64 4.76
C GLU A 49 7.25 -10.30 5.03
N GLU A 50 6.94 -9.82 6.23
CA GLU A 50 5.60 -9.39 6.61
C GLU A 50 5.13 -8.19 5.78
N VAL A 51 6.03 -7.23 5.50
CA VAL A 51 5.72 -6.13 4.58
C VAL A 51 5.36 -6.69 3.20
N ALA A 52 6.15 -7.61 2.65
CA ALA A 52 5.85 -8.23 1.37
C ALA A 52 4.51 -8.99 1.39
N TYR A 53 4.20 -9.68 2.49
CA TYR A 53 2.94 -10.40 2.68
C TYR A 53 1.72 -9.46 2.72
N ILE A 54 1.80 -8.34 3.45
CA ILE A 54 0.74 -7.32 3.48
C ILE A 54 0.50 -6.74 2.08
N TYR A 55 1.57 -6.46 1.34
CA TYR A 55 1.46 -6.01 -0.05
C TYR A 55 0.90 -7.08 -0.99
N LYS A 56 1.09 -8.38 -0.70
CA LYS A 56 0.43 -9.48 -1.40
C LYS A 56 -1.08 -9.52 -1.09
N LEU A 57 -1.48 -9.28 0.16
CA LEU A 57 -2.90 -9.20 0.56
C LEU A 57 -3.65 -8.02 -0.08
N ARG A 58 -2.96 -6.96 -0.49
CA ARG A 58 -3.56 -5.84 -1.25
C ARG A 58 -4.38 -6.31 -2.45
N TRP A 59 -3.89 -7.33 -3.17
CA TRP A 59 -4.60 -7.89 -4.33
C TRP A 59 -5.90 -8.61 -3.95
N ASN A 60 -6.00 -9.18 -2.74
CA ASN A 60 -7.23 -9.84 -2.29
C ASN A 60 -8.39 -8.85 -2.11
N ILE A 61 -8.09 -7.58 -1.82
CA ILE A 61 -9.10 -6.52 -1.70
C ILE A 61 -9.80 -6.31 -3.06
N GLU A 62 -9.09 -6.42 -4.19
CA GLU A 62 -9.70 -6.31 -5.52
C GLU A 62 -10.68 -7.46 -5.77
N LEU A 63 -10.33 -8.67 -5.34
CA LEU A 63 -11.22 -9.83 -5.44
C LEU A 63 -12.46 -9.67 -4.57
N LEU A 64 -12.31 -9.12 -3.36
CA LEU A 64 -13.43 -8.77 -2.48
C LEU A 64 -14.38 -7.78 -3.15
N PHE A 65 -13.86 -6.68 -3.70
CA PHE A 65 -14.68 -5.69 -4.40
C PHE A 65 -15.31 -6.25 -5.67
N LYS A 66 -14.60 -7.12 -6.41
CA LYS A 66 -15.16 -7.82 -7.57
C LYS A 66 -16.33 -8.70 -7.16
N LYS A 67 -16.18 -9.49 -6.09
CA LYS A 67 -17.26 -10.32 -5.53
C LYS A 67 -18.41 -9.47 -5.02
N LEU A 68 -18.13 -8.38 -4.30
CA LEU A 68 -19.16 -7.47 -3.79
C LEU A 68 -19.99 -6.90 -4.95
N LYS A 69 -19.34 -6.41 -6.01
CA LYS A 69 -20.03 -5.85 -7.19
C LYS A 69 -20.75 -6.91 -8.01
N GLN A 70 -20.23 -8.15 -8.10
CA GLN A 70 -20.90 -9.26 -8.80
C GLN A 70 -22.09 -9.84 -8.01
N ASN A 71 -21.99 -9.88 -6.69
CA ASN A 71 -23.04 -10.39 -5.80
C ASN A 71 -24.13 -9.35 -5.52
N PHE A 72 -23.86 -8.06 -5.78
CA PHE A 72 -24.91 -7.05 -5.85
C PHE A 72 -25.67 -7.20 -7.17
N GLN A 73 -26.75 -7.95 -7.14
CA GLN A 73 -27.80 -7.86 -8.14
C GLN A 73 -28.55 -6.53 -7.93
N LEU A 74 -27.93 -5.43 -8.36
CA LEU A 74 -28.58 -4.12 -8.43
C LEU A 74 -29.62 -4.17 -9.54
N HIS A 75 -30.74 -4.84 -9.28
CA HIS A 75 -31.86 -4.83 -10.21
C HIS A 75 -32.54 -3.47 -10.20
N PHE A 76 -32.81 -2.88 -9.02
CA PHE A 76 -33.28 -1.50 -8.89
C PHE A 76 -32.91 -0.94 -7.52
N PHE A 77 -32.34 0.26 -7.45
CA PHE A 77 -32.37 1.05 -6.20
C PHE A 77 -33.81 1.58 -6.08
N TYR A 78 -34.59 1.03 -5.15
CA TYR A 78 -35.90 1.60 -4.82
C TYR A 78 -35.66 2.80 -3.91
N SER A 79 -35.53 3.96 -4.53
CA SER A 79 -35.38 5.24 -3.84
C SER A 79 -36.60 6.10 -4.16
N GLU A 80 -37.43 6.38 -3.16
CA GLU A 80 -38.58 7.30 -3.30
C GLU A 80 -38.17 8.78 -3.13
N THR A 81 -36.88 9.06 -2.92
CA THR A 81 -36.32 10.39 -2.68
C THR A 81 -35.17 10.70 -3.63
N GLU A 82 -35.04 11.97 -4.04
CA GLU A 82 -34.06 12.46 -5.03
C GLU A 82 -32.60 12.12 -4.69
N ASN A 83 -32.28 11.88 -3.41
CA ASN A 83 -30.91 11.55 -2.95
C ASN A 83 -30.65 10.09 -2.60
N GLY A 84 -31.67 9.22 -2.69
CA GLY A 84 -31.53 7.79 -2.36
C GLY A 84 -31.43 7.46 -0.88
#